data_AF-A0A318JS22-F1
#
_entry.id   AF-A0A318JS22-F1
#
_cell.length_a   1.000
_cell.length_b   1.000
_cell.length_c   1.000
_cell.angle_alpha   90.00
_cell.angle_beta   90.00
_cell.angle_gamma   90.00
#
_symmetry.space_group_name_H-M   'P 1'
#
loop_
_entity.id
_entity.type
_entity.pdbx_description
1 polymer ?
#
loop_
_entity_poly.entity_id
_entity_poly.type
_entity_poly.pdbx_seq_one_letter_code
_entity_poly.pdbx_strand_id
1 'polypeptide(L)'
;MTAYLDHESPTLEQLLDDAALMSFEHQEHCMEILGEHRWQVGYEPPRFEFFGDHPLRCKRFHVLGTAAPGPRSWLWSWANNDWYPPEVTELARSVRDYGLRHGISALSTAEVPFAELPGSPAEPNRAAWLMGELAKAVSGSWTWYSCDVGHGTRLAVLLEHPDLEPPTPDLLRTTHVLNSVFTLALPDHRRAIHSYAIQRGLNPAFADDKLLLTAPNTEITIAFAPSGLVTAISSSTGTHPAS
;
A
#
# COMPACT_ATOMS: atom_id res chain seq x y z
N MET A 1 -26.47 -5.99 14.12
CA MET A 1 -26.94 -4.65 14.55
C MET A 1 -25.98 -3.65 13.93
N THR A 2 -26.35 -3.15 12.75
CA THR A 2 -25.52 -2.36 11.85
C THR A 2 -25.61 -0.90 12.25
N ALA A 3 -24.62 -0.40 12.97
CA ALA A 3 -24.50 1.00 13.34
C ALA A 3 -23.02 1.36 13.54
N TYR A 4 -22.33 1.66 12.44
CA TYR A 4 -21.06 2.39 12.44
C TYR A 4 -20.70 2.81 11.01
N LEU A 5 -21.53 3.63 10.37
CA LEU A 5 -21.13 4.37 9.17
C LEU A 5 -21.80 5.75 9.20
N ASP A 6 -21.52 6.54 10.23
CA ASP A 6 -21.35 7.96 9.97
C ASP A 6 -20.21 8.05 8.95
N HIS A 7 -20.49 8.56 7.74
CA HIS A 7 -19.48 8.75 6.68
C HIS A 7 -18.55 9.91 7.06
N GLU A 8 -17.82 9.74 8.15
CA GLU A 8 -16.69 10.59 8.47
C GLU A 8 -15.60 10.32 7.43
N SER A 9 -15.00 11.40 6.92
CA SER A 9 -13.88 11.25 5.99
C SER A 9 -12.71 10.60 6.71
N PRO A 10 -12.03 9.62 6.09
CA PRO A 10 -10.97 8.91 6.80
C PRO A 10 -9.79 9.83 7.09
N THR A 11 -9.13 9.58 8.21
CA THR A 11 -7.87 10.25 8.54
C THR A 11 -6.71 9.66 7.72
N LEU A 12 -5.57 10.34 7.69
CA LEU A 12 -4.36 9.80 7.06
C LEU A 12 -3.88 8.51 7.74
N GLU A 13 -3.92 8.46 9.08
CA GLU A 13 -3.54 7.27 9.84
C GLU A 13 -4.41 6.07 9.48
N GLN A 14 -5.72 6.30 9.35
CA GLN A 14 -6.69 5.30 8.94
C GLN A 14 -6.42 4.76 7.52
N LEU A 15 -6.03 5.63 6.57
CA LEU A 15 -5.63 5.19 5.23
C LEU A 15 -4.30 4.41 5.26
N LEU A 16 -3.36 4.79 6.13
CA LEU A 16 -2.11 4.05 6.30
C LEU A 16 -2.37 2.64 6.86
N ASP A 17 -3.24 2.52 7.86
CA ASP A 17 -3.66 1.23 8.41
C ASP A 17 -4.33 0.36 7.33
N ASP A 18 -5.20 0.95 6.50
CA ASP A 18 -5.91 0.24 5.42
C ASP A 18 -4.99 -0.30 4.31
N ALA A 19 -3.81 0.30 4.13
CA ALA A 19 -2.84 -0.11 3.14
C ALA A 19 -1.74 -1.05 3.66
N ALA A 20 -1.39 -0.95 4.94
CA ALA A 20 -0.13 -1.46 5.48
C ALA A 20 0.18 -2.91 5.11
N LEU A 21 -0.74 -3.84 5.39
CA LEU A 21 -0.49 -5.27 5.20
C LEU A 21 -0.56 -5.69 3.73
N MET A 22 -1.45 -5.09 2.95
CA MET A 22 -1.56 -5.37 1.51
C MET A 22 -0.33 -4.84 0.76
N SER A 23 0.10 -3.62 1.11
CA SER A 23 1.33 -3.02 0.62
C SER A 23 2.56 -3.86 0.98
N PHE A 24 2.62 -4.40 2.20
CA PHE A 24 3.66 -5.33 2.61
C PHE A 24 3.70 -6.60 1.76
N GLU A 25 2.54 -7.28 1.57
CA GLU A 25 2.46 -8.49 0.73
C GLU A 25 2.92 -8.22 -0.71
N HIS A 26 2.45 -7.11 -1.30
CA HIS A 26 2.85 -6.71 -2.65
C HIS A 26 4.33 -6.35 -2.74
N GLN A 27 4.91 -5.72 -1.71
CA GLN A 27 6.32 -5.35 -1.73
C GLN A 27 7.22 -6.57 -1.64
N GLU A 28 6.92 -7.52 -0.76
CA GLU A 28 7.67 -8.79 -0.65
C GLU A 28 7.58 -9.58 -1.95
N HIS A 29 6.37 -9.74 -2.50
CA HIS A 29 6.16 -10.44 -3.77
C HIS A 29 6.87 -9.74 -4.94
N CYS A 30 6.80 -8.42 -5.03
CA CYS A 30 7.51 -7.65 -6.06
C CYS A 30 9.02 -7.86 -5.97
N MET A 31 9.58 -7.87 -4.76
CA MET A 31 11.02 -8.08 -4.58
C MET A 31 11.46 -9.51 -4.89
N GLU A 32 10.65 -10.50 -4.52
CA GLU A 32 10.84 -11.91 -4.88
C GLU A 32 10.91 -12.08 -6.41
N ILE A 33 9.99 -11.45 -7.14
CA ILE A 33 9.90 -11.55 -8.61
C ILE A 33 11.05 -10.81 -9.30
N LEU A 34 11.42 -9.62 -8.84
CA LEU A 34 12.41 -8.80 -9.52
C LEU A 34 13.86 -9.26 -9.28
N GLY A 35 14.16 -9.87 -8.13
CA GLY A 35 15.53 -10.24 -7.76
C GLY A 35 16.47 -9.04 -7.72
N GLU A 36 17.76 -9.24 -8.01
CA GLU A 36 18.66 -8.11 -8.26
C GLU A 36 18.34 -7.47 -9.61
N HIS A 37 18.10 -6.16 -9.59
CA HIS A 37 17.63 -5.46 -10.77
C HIS A 37 18.07 -4.00 -10.86
N ARG A 38 17.97 -3.47 -12.06
CA ARG A 38 17.99 -2.05 -12.41
C ARG A 38 16.70 -1.71 -13.15
N TRP A 39 16.34 -0.43 -13.20
CA TRP A 39 15.12 0.02 -13.86
C TRP A 39 15.41 1.08 -14.92
N GLN A 40 14.48 1.24 -15.86
CA GLN A 40 14.45 2.36 -16.80
C GLN A 40 13.00 2.83 -16.99
N VAL A 41 12.82 4.14 -17.04
CA VAL A 41 11.54 4.78 -17.36
C VAL A 41 11.67 5.64 -18.61
N GLY A 42 10.64 5.62 -19.46
CA GLY A 42 10.45 6.51 -20.60
C GLY A 42 9.00 6.99 -20.65
N TYR A 43 8.78 8.16 -21.23
CA TYR A 43 7.46 8.81 -21.28
C TYR A 43 6.94 9.03 -22.70
N GLU A 44 7.74 8.78 -23.73
CA GLU A 44 7.37 8.97 -25.15
C GLU A 44 7.92 7.80 -26.01
N PRO A 45 7.18 6.69 -26.14
CA PRO A 45 5.94 6.35 -25.44
C PRO A 45 6.19 5.92 -23.97
N PRO A 46 5.16 5.93 -23.10
CA PRO A 46 5.29 5.46 -21.73
C PRO A 46 5.76 4.02 -21.61
N ARG A 47 6.82 3.83 -20.83
CA ARG A 47 7.45 2.53 -20.61
C ARG A 47 8.20 2.51 -19.29
N PHE A 48 7.90 1.51 -18.46
CA PHE A 48 8.66 1.19 -17.25
C PHE A 48 9.16 -0.24 -17.33
N GLU A 49 10.45 -0.43 -17.12
CA GLU A 49 11.09 -1.74 -17.24
C GLU A 49 12.13 -2.00 -16.18
N PHE A 50 12.27 -3.27 -15.87
CA PHE A 50 13.33 -3.84 -15.07
C PHE A 50 14.25 -4.71 -15.92
N PHE A 51 15.53 -4.70 -15.57
CA PHE A 51 16.56 -5.56 -16.12
C PHE A 51 17.34 -6.18 -14.97
N GLY A 52 17.94 -7.35 -15.18
CA GLY A 52 18.69 -8.07 -14.14
C GLY A 52 18.36 -9.55 -14.21
N ASP A 53 18.20 -10.17 -13.05
CA ASP A 53 17.89 -11.60 -12.91
C ASP A 53 16.59 -11.98 -13.63
N HIS A 54 15.56 -11.14 -13.45
CA HIS A 54 14.23 -11.33 -14.01
C HIS A 54 13.75 -10.08 -14.76
N PRO A 55 14.16 -9.89 -16.03
CA PRO A 55 13.73 -8.74 -16.81
C PRO A 55 12.21 -8.72 -16.97
N LEU A 56 11.60 -7.57 -16.72
CA LEU A 56 10.15 -7.40 -16.72
C LEU A 56 9.78 -6.05 -17.33
N ARG A 57 8.82 -6.04 -18.25
CA ARG A 57 8.22 -4.81 -18.78
C ARG A 57 6.81 -4.65 -18.22
N CYS A 58 6.59 -3.60 -17.46
CA CYS A 58 5.28 -3.31 -16.88
C CYS A 58 4.24 -3.09 -18.00
N LYS A 59 3.01 -3.57 -17.79
CA LYS A 59 1.89 -3.31 -18.70
C LYS A 59 1.47 -1.84 -18.62
N ARG A 60 1.40 -1.30 -17.40
CA ARG A 60 1.17 0.11 -17.10
C ARG A 60 2.04 0.52 -15.92
N PHE A 61 2.28 1.82 -15.82
CA PHE A 61 2.83 2.42 -14.61
C PHE A 61 2.18 3.79 -14.39
N HIS A 62 2.10 4.18 -13.13
CA HIS A 62 1.48 5.44 -12.71
C HIS A 62 2.48 6.22 -11.88
N VAL A 63 2.86 7.39 -12.37
CA VAL A 63 3.71 8.31 -11.62
C VAL A 63 2.86 8.98 -10.54
N LEU A 64 3.20 8.76 -9.28
CA LEU A 64 2.53 9.44 -8.16
C LEU A 64 3.10 10.84 -7.95
N GLY A 65 4.41 10.97 -7.94
CA GLY A 65 5.09 12.22 -7.64
C GLY A 65 6.55 12.00 -7.22
N THR A 66 7.18 13.09 -6.78
CA THR A 66 8.56 13.09 -6.33
C THR A 66 8.71 13.66 -4.93
N ALA A 67 9.56 13.04 -4.12
CA ALA A 67 10.06 13.62 -2.87
C ALA A 67 11.48 14.11 -3.11
N ALA A 68 11.77 15.38 -2.83
CA ALA A 68 13.09 15.97 -3.09
C ALA A 68 13.70 16.62 -1.84
N PRO A 69 15.01 16.46 -1.59
CA PRO A 69 15.66 17.00 -0.39
C PRO A 69 15.83 18.53 -0.44
N GLY A 70 15.88 19.13 -1.64
CA GLY A 70 16.01 20.57 -1.83
C GLY A 70 14.81 21.34 -1.26
N PRO A 71 13.60 21.19 -1.82
CA PRO A 71 12.40 21.83 -1.29
C PRO A 71 11.87 21.18 0.00
N ARG A 72 12.34 19.96 0.35
CA ARG A 72 11.84 19.15 1.48
C ARG A 72 10.33 18.96 1.42
N SER A 73 9.87 18.59 0.24
CA SER A 73 8.45 18.46 -0.09
C SER A 73 8.20 17.26 -0.99
N TRP A 74 6.95 16.80 -0.97
CA TRP A 74 6.38 15.90 -1.94
C TRP A 74 5.65 16.71 -3.01
N LEU A 75 6.00 16.52 -4.27
CA LEU A 75 5.35 17.14 -5.42
C LEU A 75 4.56 16.10 -6.20
N TRP A 76 3.23 16.25 -6.23
CA TRP A 76 2.36 15.33 -6.98
C TRP A 76 2.56 15.47 -8.49
N SER A 77 2.52 14.34 -9.19
CA SER A 77 2.72 14.29 -10.65
C SER A 77 1.64 15.04 -11.43
N TRP A 78 0.39 15.07 -10.94
CA TRP A 78 -0.72 15.78 -11.55
C TRP A 78 -0.53 17.31 -11.54
N ALA A 79 0.40 17.83 -10.74
CA ALA A 79 0.76 19.24 -10.72
C ALA A 79 1.74 19.63 -11.85
N ASN A 80 2.36 18.64 -12.52
CA ASN A 80 3.38 18.86 -13.56
C ASN A 80 2.96 18.21 -14.88
N ASN A 81 1.95 18.76 -15.55
CA ASN A 81 1.45 18.21 -16.83
C ASN A 81 2.48 18.29 -17.97
N ASP A 82 3.50 19.15 -17.86
CA ASP A 82 4.54 19.30 -18.89
C ASP A 82 5.59 18.17 -18.84
N TRP A 83 5.70 17.45 -17.73
CA TRP A 83 6.73 16.41 -17.54
C TRP A 83 6.24 15.01 -17.83
N TYR A 84 4.92 14.79 -17.73
CA TYR A 84 4.34 13.47 -17.77
C TYR A 84 3.13 13.43 -18.71
N PRO A 85 3.02 12.41 -19.57
CA PRO A 85 1.82 12.23 -20.38
C PRO A 85 0.61 11.96 -19.47
N PRO A 86 -0.62 12.32 -19.92
CA PRO A 86 -1.82 12.15 -19.10
C PRO A 86 -2.05 10.72 -18.60
N GLU A 87 -1.69 9.72 -19.41
CA GLU A 87 -1.93 8.30 -19.12
C GLU A 87 -1.13 7.76 -17.92
N VAL A 88 0.03 8.32 -17.61
CA VAL A 88 0.82 7.90 -16.43
C VAL A 88 0.47 8.70 -15.17
N THR A 89 -0.37 9.73 -15.29
CA THR A 89 -0.76 10.62 -14.17
C THR A 89 -2.23 10.49 -13.79
N GLU A 90 -3.00 9.65 -14.50
CA GLU A 90 -4.43 9.40 -14.27
C GLU A 90 -4.72 8.98 -12.82
N LEU A 91 -3.98 8.01 -12.29
CA LEU A 91 -4.17 7.54 -10.92
C LEU A 91 -3.83 8.62 -9.88
N ALA A 92 -2.78 9.41 -10.10
CA ALA A 92 -2.48 10.53 -9.21
C ALA A 92 -3.62 11.58 -9.20
N ARG A 93 -4.28 11.82 -10.34
CA ARG A 93 -5.48 12.66 -10.40
C ARG A 93 -6.66 12.05 -9.64
N SER A 94 -6.87 10.74 -9.72
CA SER A 94 -7.94 10.09 -8.95
C SER A 94 -7.72 10.20 -7.43
N VAL A 95 -6.45 10.11 -6.98
CA VAL A 95 -6.05 10.36 -5.59
C VAL A 95 -6.31 11.81 -5.18
N ARG A 96 -6.03 12.79 -6.05
CA ARG A 96 -6.38 14.20 -5.82
C ARG A 96 -7.88 14.38 -5.64
N ASP A 97 -8.68 13.81 -6.55
CA ASP A 97 -10.14 13.95 -6.51
C ASP A 97 -10.71 13.32 -5.23
N TYR A 98 -10.14 12.20 -4.77
CA TYR A 98 -10.46 11.64 -3.48
C TYR A 98 -10.12 12.60 -2.33
N GLY A 99 -8.90 13.16 -2.33
CA GLY A 99 -8.48 14.16 -1.35
C GLY A 99 -9.42 15.35 -1.27
N LEU A 100 -9.88 15.87 -2.41
CA LEU A 100 -10.85 16.97 -2.47
C LEU A 100 -12.21 16.59 -1.90
N ARG A 101 -12.72 15.39 -2.22
CA ARG A 101 -14.02 14.91 -1.68
C ARG A 101 -13.99 14.70 -0.18
N HIS A 102 -12.85 14.29 0.38
CA HIS A 102 -12.69 13.94 1.79
C HIS A 102 -12.00 15.03 2.63
N GLY A 103 -11.67 16.19 2.03
CA GLY A 103 -10.99 17.28 2.75
C GLY A 103 -9.57 16.96 3.20
N ILE A 104 -8.88 16.04 2.51
CA ILE A 104 -7.53 15.59 2.85
C ILE A 104 -6.52 16.41 2.04
N SER A 105 -5.95 17.44 2.67
CA SER A 105 -5.03 18.40 2.02
C SER A 105 -3.78 17.72 1.46
N ALA A 106 -3.22 16.73 2.16
CA ALA A 106 -2.01 16.00 1.72
C ALA A 106 -2.19 15.32 0.34
N LEU A 107 -3.43 14.95 -0.02
CA LEU A 107 -3.73 14.31 -1.30
C LEU A 107 -4.13 15.31 -2.40
N SER A 108 -4.56 16.51 -2.02
CA SER A 108 -5.18 17.49 -2.92
C SER A 108 -4.35 18.76 -3.15
N THR A 109 -3.30 18.96 -2.35
CA THR A 109 -2.34 20.07 -2.49
C THR A 109 -1.20 19.65 -3.40
N ALA A 110 -0.84 20.48 -4.38
CA ALA A 110 0.14 20.15 -5.42
C ALA A 110 1.50 19.75 -4.85
N GLU A 111 2.00 20.56 -3.91
CA GLU A 111 3.26 20.35 -3.23
C GLU A 111 3.03 20.37 -1.72
N VAL A 112 3.42 19.31 -1.04
CA VAL A 112 3.19 19.11 0.40
C VAL A 112 4.53 19.12 1.12
N PRO A 113 4.81 20.11 1.99
CA PRO A 113 6.02 20.13 2.80
C PRO A 113 6.12 18.86 3.66
N PHE A 114 7.31 18.29 3.81
CA PHE A 114 7.50 17.08 4.62
C PHE A 114 7.08 17.30 6.09
N ALA A 115 7.22 18.52 6.60
CA ALA A 115 6.82 18.87 7.97
C ALA A 115 5.31 18.71 8.20
N GLU A 116 4.49 18.79 7.15
CA GLU A 116 3.03 18.65 7.20
C GLU A 116 2.57 17.19 7.00
N LEU A 117 3.48 16.29 6.66
CA LEU A 117 3.18 14.86 6.55
C LEU A 117 3.18 14.20 7.94
N PRO A 118 2.41 13.11 8.15
CA PRO A 118 2.43 12.36 9.40
C PRO A 118 3.85 11.91 9.79
N GLY A 119 4.23 12.18 11.04
CA GLY A 119 5.57 11.90 11.55
C GLY A 119 6.67 12.85 11.06
N SER A 120 6.32 13.90 10.29
CA SER A 120 7.21 14.95 9.81
C SER A 120 8.56 14.43 9.27
N PRO A 121 8.56 13.51 8.28
CA PRO A 121 9.76 12.83 7.83
C PRO A 121 10.85 13.82 7.38
N ALA A 122 12.10 13.58 7.79
CA ALA A 122 13.22 14.39 7.32
C ALA A 122 13.72 13.97 5.94
N GLU A 123 13.59 12.68 5.61
CA GLU A 123 14.21 12.06 4.45
C GLU A 123 13.21 11.84 3.29
N PRO A 124 13.60 12.14 2.04
CA PRO A 124 12.73 11.97 0.88
C PRO A 124 12.18 10.55 0.69
N ASN A 125 12.95 9.52 1.02
CA ASN A 125 12.49 8.12 0.92
C ASN A 125 11.31 7.84 1.86
N ARG A 126 11.32 8.40 3.07
CA ARG A 126 10.22 8.20 4.03
C ARG A 126 8.97 8.97 3.62
N ALA A 127 9.14 10.18 3.10
CA ALA A 127 8.03 10.95 2.54
C ALA A 127 7.41 10.26 1.32
N ALA A 128 8.23 9.81 0.37
CA ALA A 128 7.76 9.09 -0.81
C ALA A 128 7.04 7.79 -0.44
N TRP A 129 7.57 7.03 0.53
CA TRP A 129 6.89 5.84 1.06
C TRP A 129 5.51 6.20 1.61
N LEU A 130 5.41 7.18 2.49
CA LEU A 130 4.15 7.57 3.12
C LEU A 130 3.10 7.98 2.08
N MET A 131 3.50 8.81 1.11
CA MET A 131 2.60 9.25 0.05
C MET A 131 2.20 8.10 -0.88
N GLY A 132 3.11 7.15 -1.11
CA GLY A 132 2.84 5.89 -1.78
C GLY A 132 1.78 5.06 -1.06
N GLU A 133 1.91 4.85 0.25
CA GLU A 133 0.92 4.10 1.06
C GLU A 133 -0.48 4.72 0.98
N LEU A 134 -0.57 6.05 1.10
CA LEU A 134 -1.84 6.76 0.97
C LEU A 134 -2.45 6.61 -0.43
N ALA A 135 -1.63 6.70 -1.48
CA ALA A 135 -2.10 6.52 -2.84
C ALA A 135 -2.60 5.08 -3.10
N LYS A 136 -1.95 4.06 -2.52
CA LYS A 136 -2.39 2.66 -2.60
C LYS A 136 -3.74 2.44 -1.95
N ALA A 137 -3.92 2.95 -0.73
CA ALA A 137 -5.19 2.87 0.00
C ALA A 137 -6.37 3.44 -0.82
N VAL A 138 -6.14 4.54 -1.53
CA VAL A 138 -7.17 5.24 -2.30
C VAL A 138 -7.42 4.60 -3.67
N SER A 139 -6.36 4.19 -4.36
CA SER A 139 -6.45 3.71 -5.75
C SER A 139 -6.75 2.23 -5.88
N GLY A 140 -6.42 1.42 -4.86
CA GLY A 140 -6.46 -0.04 -4.93
C GLY A 140 -5.37 -0.64 -5.83
N SER A 141 -4.39 0.15 -6.28
CA SER A 141 -3.19 -0.33 -6.95
C SER A 141 -2.05 -0.41 -5.94
N TRP A 142 -1.46 -1.60 -5.79
CA TRP A 142 -0.66 -1.92 -4.61
C TRP A 142 0.85 -2.02 -4.87
N THR A 143 1.24 -2.61 -6.01
CA THR A 143 2.66 -2.78 -6.34
C THR A 143 3.27 -1.42 -6.66
N TRP A 144 4.31 -1.05 -5.92
CA TRP A 144 4.99 0.24 -6.06
C TRP A 144 6.48 0.07 -6.21
N TYR A 145 7.13 1.12 -6.70
CA TYR A 145 8.57 1.20 -6.75
C TYR A 145 9.04 2.64 -6.49
N SER A 146 10.14 2.78 -5.76
CA SER A 146 10.76 4.07 -5.45
C SER A 146 12.08 4.21 -6.22
N CYS A 147 12.05 4.97 -7.31
CA CYS A 147 13.20 5.25 -8.14
C CYS A 147 14.10 6.34 -7.53
N ASP A 148 15.39 6.07 -7.39
CA ASP A 148 16.39 7.13 -7.19
C ASP A 148 16.66 7.84 -8.52
N VAL A 149 16.19 9.08 -8.66
CA VAL A 149 16.40 9.87 -9.88
C VAL A 149 17.57 10.84 -9.77
N GLY A 150 18.43 10.63 -8.77
CA GLY A 150 19.62 11.44 -8.51
C GLY A 150 19.38 12.55 -7.48
N HIS A 151 20.48 13.04 -6.92
CA HIS A 151 20.49 14.11 -5.91
C HIS A 151 19.61 13.83 -4.68
N GLY A 152 19.36 12.56 -4.35
CA GLY A 152 18.50 12.14 -3.25
C GLY A 152 17.00 12.27 -3.52
N THR A 153 16.59 12.60 -4.75
CA THR A 153 15.18 12.69 -5.13
C THR A 153 14.61 11.30 -5.38
N ARG A 154 13.43 11.04 -4.81
CA ARG A 154 12.70 9.78 -4.97
C ARG A 154 11.47 9.98 -5.83
N LEU A 155 11.40 9.30 -6.96
CA LEU A 155 10.21 9.22 -7.80
C LEU A 155 9.43 7.97 -7.39
N ALA A 156 8.18 8.14 -6.94
CA ALA A 156 7.32 7.00 -6.62
C ALA A 156 6.39 6.67 -7.78
N VAL A 157 6.32 5.38 -8.12
CA VAL A 157 5.45 4.86 -9.16
C VAL A 157 4.64 3.67 -8.63
N LEU A 158 3.41 3.50 -9.14
CA LEU A 158 2.65 2.26 -9.04
C LEU A 158 2.80 1.48 -10.34
N LEU A 159 2.90 0.17 -10.25
CA LEU A 159 3.24 -0.72 -11.35
C LEU A 159 2.14 -1.75 -11.56
N GLU A 160 1.81 -2.02 -12.82
CA GLU A 160 0.88 -3.09 -13.18
C GLU A 160 1.60 -4.12 -14.05
N HIS A 161 1.64 -5.36 -13.56
CA HIS A 161 2.05 -6.53 -14.33
C HIS A 161 1.47 -7.78 -13.66
N PRO A 162 0.98 -8.78 -14.42
CA PRO A 162 0.40 -9.99 -13.83
C PRO A 162 1.33 -10.71 -12.85
N ASP A 163 2.62 -10.80 -13.19
CA ASP A 163 3.60 -11.47 -12.34
C ASP A 163 3.86 -10.72 -11.02
N LEU A 164 3.51 -9.43 -10.94
CA LEU A 164 3.65 -8.61 -9.73
C LEU A 164 2.41 -8.67 -8.82
N GLU A 165 1.36 -9.38 -9.24
CA GLU A 165 0.19 -9.64 -8.39
C GLU A 165 0.49 -10.85 -7.49
N PRO A 166 0.33 -10.72 -6.16
CA PRO A 166 0.49 -11.85 -5.26
C PRO A 166 -0.48 -12.99 -5.64
N PRO A 167 -0.04 -14.26 -5.58
CA PRO A 167 -0.89 -15.43 -5.76
C PRO A 167 -2.06 -15.42 -4.78
N THR A 168 -3.06 -16.27 -5.02
CA THR A 168 -4.17 -16.50 -4.09
C THR A 168 -3.65 -16.76 -2.67
N PRO A 169 -4.26 -16.18 -1.61
CA PRO A 169 -3.77 -16.35 -0.26
C PRO A 169 -3.78 -17.83 0.14
N ASP A 170 -2.67 -18.31 0.68
CA ASP A 170 -2.59 -19.58 1.41
C ASP A 170 -2.35 -19.32 2.91
N LEU A 171 -2.49 -20.36 3.73
CA LEU A 171 -2.36 -20.26 5.19
C LEU A 171 -1.00 -19.71 5.62
N LEU A 172 0.09 -20.13 4.98
CA LEU A 172 1.44 -19.77 5.35
C LEU A 172 1.73 -18.31 4.97
N ARG A 173 1.45 -17.91 3.73
CA ARG A 173 1.65 -16.53 3.25
C ARG A 173 0.75 -15.57 4.02
N THR A 174 -0.51 -15.93 4.26
CA THR A 174 -1.43 -15.10 5.05
C THR A 174 -0.93 -14.92 6.48
N THR A 175 -0.51 -16.01 7.14
CA THR A 175 0.04 -15.92 8.50
C THR A 175 1.33 -15.09 8.54
N HIS A 176 2.19 -15.21 7.53
CA HIS A 176 3.40 -14.39 7.39
C HIS A 176 3.07 -12.90 7.30
N VAL A 177 2.15 -12.51 6.40
CA VAL A 177 1.72 -11.11 6.25
C VAL A 177 1.11 -10.57 7.54
N LEU A 178 0.22 -11.34 8.20
CA LEU A 178 -0.39 -10.92 9.46
C LEU A 178 0.64 -10.70 10.59
N ASN A 179 1.72 -11.49 10.63
CA ASN A 179 2.79 -11.31 11.61
C ASN A 179 3.62 -10.03 11.38
N SER A 180 3.58 -9.44 10.17
CA SER A 180 4.24 -8.14 9.93
C SER A 180 3.65 -7.00 10.78
N VAL A 181 2.44 -7.16 11.33
CA VAL A 181 1.83 -6.19 12.25
C VAL A 181 2.74 -5.86 13.46
N PHE A 182 3.57 -6.81 13.89
CA PHE A 182 4.50 -6.61 15.02
C PHE A 182 5.71 -5.73 14.66
N THR A 183 6.00 -5.54 13.38
CA THR A 183 7.13 -4.74 12.90
C THR A 183 6.70 -3.41 12.28
N LEU A 184 5.46 -3.32 11.78
CA LEU A 184 4.97 -2.17 11.00
C LEU A 184 4.56 -0.94 11.82
N ALA A 185 4.69 -0.96 13.16
CA ALA A 185 4.37 0.18 14.06
C ALA A 185 3.01 0.84 13.74
N LEU A 186 1.98 0.02 13.56
CA LEU A 186 0.65 0.44 13.13
C LEU A 186 -0.16 0.99 14.32
N PRO A 187 -0.82 2.16 14.17
CA PRO A 187 -1.73 2.69 15.20
C PRO A 187 -2.89 1.75 15.53
N ASP A 188 -3.57 1.19 14.52
CA ASP A 188 -4.73 0.33 14.70
C ASP A 188 -4.56 -1.03 14.00
N HIS A 189 -4.12 -2.02 14.80
CA HIS A 189 -3.94 -3.39 14.32
C HIS A 189 -5.25 -4.03 13.87
N ARG A 190 -6.39 -3.72 14.52
CA ARG A 190 -7.68 -4.33 14.19
C ARG A 190 -8.14 -3.84 12.83
N ARG A 191 -8.02 -2.55 12.56
CA ARG A 191 -8.33 -1.95 11.25
C ARG A 191 -7.43 -2.52 10.16
N ALA A 192 -6.11 -2.51 10.34
CA ALA A 192 -5.17 -2.99 9.33
C ALA A 192 -5.43 -4.46 8.94
N ILE A 193 -5.65 -5.32 9.94
CA ILE A 193 -5.93 -6.74 9.71
C ILE A 193 -7.30 -6.94 9.05
N HIS A 194 -8.31 -6.20 9.48
CA HIS A 194 -9.64 -6.28 8.87
C HIS A 194 -9.60 -5.82 7.40
N SER A 195 -8.97 -4.69 7.10
CA SER A 195 -8.85 -4.15 5.75
C SER A 195 -8.12 -5.12 4.82
N TYR A 196 -7.01 -5.71 5.28
CA TYR A 196 -6.31 -6.78 4.56
C TYR A 196 -7.19 -8.02 4.32
N ALA A 197 -7.91 -8.48 5.35
CA ALA A 197 -8.79 -9.63 5.23
C ALA A 197 -9.87 -9.42 4.16
N ILE A 198 -10.50 -8.25 4.13
CA ILE A 198 -11.48 -7.88 3.10
C ILE A 198 -10.84 -7.83 1.71
N GLN A 199 -9.68 -7.18 1.56
CA GLN A 199 -8.98 -7.05 0.28
C GLN A 199 -8.53 -8.41 -0.29
N ARG A 200 -8.19 -9.37 0.57
CA ARG A 200 -7.79 -10.73 0.18
C ARG A 200 -8.95 -11.72 0.09
N GLY A 201 -10.19 -11.28 0.30
CA GLY A 201 -11.38 -12.14 0.23
C GLY A 201 -11.47 -13.17 1.35
N LEU A 202 -10.82 -12.91 2.49
CA LEU A 202 -11.02 -13.68 3.72
C LEU A 202 -12.33 -13.23 4.38
N ASN A 203 -12.89 -14.07 5.24
CA ASN A 203 -14.11 -13.78 5.99
C ASN A 203 -13.75 -13.42 7.45
N PRO A 204 -13.63 -12.13 7.80
CA PRO A 204 -13.37 -11.71 9.17
C PRO A 204 -14.63 -11.82 10.05
N ALA A 205 -14.50 -12.46 11.21
CA ALA A 205 -15.52 -12.52 12.24
C ALA A 205 -14.92 -12.13 13.61
N PHE A 206 -15.29 -10.94 14.11
CA PHE A 206 -14.88 -10.50 15.43
C PHE A 206 -15.70 -11.17 16.53
N ALA A 207 -15.02 -11.62 17.58
CA ALA A 207 -15.61 -12.12 18.82
C ALA A 207 -14.80 -11.54 19.99
N ASP A 208 -15.33 -10.51 20.65
CA ASP A 208 -14.69 -9.80 21.76
C ASP A 208 -13.23 -9.38 21.47
N ASP A 209 -12.29 -10.04 22.14
CA ASP A 209 -10.85 -9.86 22.08
C ASP A 209 -10.18 -10.67 20.96
N LYS A 210 -10.96 -11.29 20.09
CA LYS A 210 -10.48 -12.12 18.98
C LYS A 210 -11.07 -11.74 17.64
N LEU A 211 -10.31 -12.06 16.59
CA LEU A 211 -10.74 -12.06 15.21
C LEU A 211 -10.46 -13.43 14.61
N LEU A 212 -11.49 -14.06 14.07
CA LEU A 212 -11.38 -15.27 13.27
C LEU A 212 -11.37 -14.87 11.80
N LEU A 213 -10.37 -15.32 11.05
CA LEU A 213 -10.29 -15.18 9.59
C LEU A 213 -10.48 -16.56 8.96
N THR A 214 -11.45 -16.70 8.05
CA THR A 214 -11.70 -17.96 7.34
C THR A 214 -11.70 -17.79 5.82
N ALA A 215 -11.14 -18.77 5.12
CA ALA A 215 -11.22 -18.97 3.68
C ALA A 215 -11.06 -20.47 3.37
N PRO A 216 -11.23 -20.95 2.13
CA PRO A 216 -10.98 -22.36 1.81
C PRO A 216 -9.60 -22.82 2.31
N ASN A 217 -9.57 -23.84 3.17
CA ASN A 217 -8.36 -24.39 3.79
C ASN A 217 -7.55 -23.43 4.69
N THR A 218 -8.13 -22.28 5.07
CA THR A 218 -7.46 -21.27 5.90
C THR A 218 -8.34 -20.94 7.10
N GLU A 219 -7.82 -21.15 8.30
CA GLU A 219 -8.43 -20.70 9.54
C GLU A 219 -7.35 -20.09 10.43
N ILE A 220 -7.47 -18.80 10.72
CA ILE A 220 -6.51 -18.04 11.52
C ILE A 220 -7.27 -17.32 12.62
N THR A 221 -6.87 -17.55 13.87
CA THR A 221 -7.37 -16.83 15.04
C THR A 221 -6.33 -15.82 15.49
N ILE A 222 -6.76 -14.59 15.70
CA ILE A 222 -5.95 -13.46 16.13
C ILE A 222 -6.50 -12.97 17.46
N ALA A 223 -5.66 -12.87 18.49
CA ALA A 223 -6.02 -12.33 19.79
C ALA A 223 -5.50 -10.90 19.95
N PHE A 224 -6.28 -10.06 20.63
CA PHE A 224 -5.97 -8.67 20.89
C PHE A 224 -5.94 -8.39 22.39
N ALA A 225 -5.04 -7.51 22.80
CA ALA A 225 -5.09 -6.89 24.11
C ALA A 225 -6.27 -5.90 24.20
N PRO A 226 -6.67 -5.46 25.42
CA PRO A 226 -7.66 -4.39 25.59
C PRO A 226 -7.30 -3.08 24.88
N SER A 227 -6.00 -2.83 24.61
CA SER A 227 -5.52 -1.68 23.83
C SER A 227 -5.78 -1.80 22.33
N GLY A 228 -6.29 -2.93 21.85
CA GLY A 228 -6.49 -3.21 20.42
C GLY A 228 -5.27 -3.77 19.69
N LEU A 229 -4.11 -3.85 20.35
CA LEU A 229 -2.89 -4.43 19.77
C LEU A 229 -2.95 -5.95 19.75
N VAL A 230 -2.39 -6.56 18.72
CA VAL A 230 -2.29 -8.02 18.58
C VAL A 230 -1.36 -8.59 19.66
N THR A 231 -1.77 -9.69 20.28
CA THR A 231 -0.97 -10.43 21.28
C THR A 231 -0.59 -11.83 20.80
N ALA A 232 -1.40 -12.44 19.94
CA ALA A 232 -1.13 -13.75 19.37
C ALA A 232 -1.81 -13.95 18.02
N ILE A 233 -1.17 -14.72 17.15
CA ILE A 233 -1.73 -15.21 15.89
C ILE A 233 -1.53 -16.72 15.87
N SER A 234 -2.61 -17.47 15.69
CA SER A 234 -2.58 -18.95 15.62
C SER A 234 -3.36 -19.43 14.41
N SER A 235 -2.75 -20.33 13.64
CA SER A 235 -3.35 -20.95 12.45
C SER A 235 -3.71 -22.41 12.73
N SER A 236 -4.86 -22.85 12.25
CA SER A 236 -5.23 -24.27 12.18
C SER A 236 -5.42 -24.67 10.71
N THR A 237 -5.01 -25.88 10.33
CA THR A 237 -5.46 -26.47 9.08
C THR A 237 -6.85 -27.04 9.31
N GLY A 238 -7.90 -26.36 8.84
CA GLY A 238 -9.26 -26.88 8.92
C GLY A 238 -9.35 -28.26 8.27
N THR A 239 -9.55 -29.32 9.05
CA THR A 239 -9.87 -30.65 8.51
C THR A 239 -11.30 -30.62 8.00
N HIS A 240 -11.49 -30.42 6.69
CA HIS A 240 -12.72 -30.87 6.05
C HIS A 240 -12.54 -32.33 5.61
N PRO A 241 -13.38 -33.28 6.08
CA PRO A 241 -13.42 -34.61 5.50
C PRO A 241 -13.85 -34.46 4.03
N ALA A 242 -13.07 -35.05 3.13
CA ALA A 242 -13.46 -35.18 1.73
C ALA A 242 -14.86 -35.83 1.66
N SER A 243 -15.79 -35.16 0.98
CA SER A 243 -17.06 -35.76 0.55
C SER A 243 -16.91 -36.30 -0.86
#